data_AF-A0A1Q4H4P4-F1
#
_entry.id   AF-A0A1Q4H4P4-F1
#
_cell.length_a   1.000
_cell.length_b   1.000
_cell.length_c   1.000
_cell.angle_alpha   90.00
_cell.angle_beta   90.00
_cell.angle_gamma   90.00
#
_symmetry.space_group_name_H-M   'P 1'
#
loop_
_entity.id
_entity.type
_entity.pdbx_description
1 polymer ?
#
loop_
_entity_poly.entity_id
_entity_poly.type
_entity_poly.pdbx_seq_one_letter_code
_entity_poly.pdbx_strand_id
1 'polypeptide(L)'
;MTASVRGQTTRAEFAERLLKGSVRRSYAPVVDIDWDAPLDPDKFFLPPRVVSLYDTPLWESMSRAEQIELSRQELVNTLSAGIWFENILNQALLRKMMHQDPTAATTHYELTELGDETRHMVMFGKAIAKVGADPVRPKLYQRLIINSLPFAFRGSVLWVAALIGEEIFDAMQRQMMDDEQLQPVVQRLMRIHVTEEARHIQFARDGLRKRVPSMSRFKRFWVGNLNGLGGPFFRFLFTNGVQYARVGLDPRAARRMARRSPHRLQVQIAGFAPLAAFLEEVGLMGPIARRMWRRCGFLPSGALAPAGRLEADDEPEIYDGPATVDGRISRVRLTGHLDPIDGRYHWQGTVFDMLPDGARSPLAVTVDKQTAMARFTERTQQGGYSITGVGTPPFAR
;
A
#
# COMPACT_ATOMS: atom_id res chain seq x y z
N MET A 1 15.82 19.13 36.51
CA MET A 1 15.80 18.51 35.17
C MET A 1 14.40 18.66 34.59
N THR A 2 14.25 19.39 33.49
CA THR A 2 12.98 19.56 32.76
C THR A 2 12.97 18.62 31.56
N ALA A 3 12.21 17.52 31.65
CA ALA A 3 12.05 16.61 30.52
C ALA A 3 11.25 17.31 29.41
N SER A 4 11.86 17.48 28.24
CA SER A 4 11.21 18.10 27.08
C SER A 4 10.08 17.18 26.58
N VAL A 5 8.83 17.58 26.84
CA VAL A 5 7.68 16.95 26.20
C VAL A 5 7.77 17.25 24.71
N ARG A 6 8.16 16.25 23.91
CA ARG A 6 8.07 16.32 22.45
C ARG A 6 6.60 16.53 22.08
N GLY A 7 6.25 17.76 21.70
CA GLY A 7 4.89 18.12 21.31
C GLY A 7 4.39 17.24 20.17
N GLN A 8 3.13 16.81 20.24
CA GLN A 8 2.51 16.05 19.15
C GLN A 8 2.43 16.94 17.91
N THR A 9 3.04 16.51 16.80
CA THR A 9 3.10 17.27 15.54
C THR A 9 1.70 17.70 15.10
N THR A 10 1.52 19.01 14.92
CA THR A 10 0.25 19.60 14.50
C THR A 10 -0.17 19.12 13.11
N ARG A 11 -1.43 19.35 12.74
CA ARG A 11 -1.92 19.00 11.40
C ARG A 11 -1.25 19.85 10.30
N ALA A 12 -0.83 21.07 10.60
CA ALA A 12 -0.14 21.96 9.66
C ALA A 12 1.29 21.48 9.36
N GLU A 13 2.12 21.26 10.40
CA GLU A 13 3.49 20.75 10.26
C GLU A 13 3.53 19.39 9.55
N PHE A 14 2.54 18.53 9.82
CA PHE A 14 2.39 17.24 9.15
C PHE A 14 2.09 17.40 7.65
N ALA A 15 1.17 18.31 7.28
CA ALA A 15 0.86 18.62 5.89
C ALA A 15 2.07 19.25 5.16
N GLU A 16 2.80 20.18 5.80
CA GLU A 16 4.04 20.74 5.26
C GLU A 16 5.10 19.69 4.98
N ARG A 17 5.25 18.69 5.86
CA ARG A 17 6.21 17.60 5.66
C ARG A 17 5.84 16.75 4.44
N LEU A 18 4.56 16.46 4.24
CA LEU A 18 4.09 15.72 3.06
C LEU A 18 4.22 16.55 1.78
N LEU A 19 3.88 17.85 1.79
CA LEU A 19 4.13 18.79 0.68
C LEU A 19 5.61 18.78 0.25
N LYS A 20 6.54 18.88 1.21
CA LYS A 20 7.99 18.83 0.97
C LYS A 20 8.45 17.46 0.42
N GLY A 21 7.68 16.40 0.66
CA GLY A 21 7.84 15.08 0.04
C GLY A 21 7.33 15.04 -1.40
N SER A 22 6.07 15.46 -1.64
CA SER A 22 5.44 15.45 -2.95
C SER A 22 6.23 16.24 -4.00
N VAL A 23 6.74 17.43 -3.67
CA VAL A 23 7.56 18.23 -4.62
C VAL A 23 8.82 17.49 -5.09
N ARG A 24 9.34 16.53 -4.30
CA ARG A 24 10.52 15.73 -4.67
C ARG A 24 10.18 14.46 -5.44
N ARG A 25 8.93 13.96 -5.33
CA ARG A 25 8.53 12.58 -5.66
C ARG A 25 7.07 12.50 -6.13
N SER A 26 6.63 13.49 -6.89
CA SER A 26 5.43 13.42 -7.71
C SER A 26 5.85 12.96 -9.09
N TYR A 27 5.33 11.82 -9.54
CA TYR A 27 5.74 11.22 -10.82
C TYR A 27 4.94 11.81 -11.98
N ALA A 28 5.51 11.81 -13.18
CA ALA A 28 4.81 12.20 -14.40
C ALA A 28 4.55 10.93 -15.22
N PRO A 29 3.34 10.34 -15.21
CA PRO A 29 3.09 9.04 -15.86
C PRO A 29 3.37 8.99 -17.36
N VAL A 30 3.56 10.12 -18.03
CA VAL A 30 3.98 10.20 -19.44
C VAL A 30 5.48 9.92 -19.63
N VAL A 31 6.30 10.22 -18.61
CA VAL A 31 7.78 10.13 -18.64
C VAL A 31 8.28 8.97 -17.79
N ASP A 32 7.63 8.71 -16.65
CA ASP A 32 8.07 7.71 -15.67
C ASP A 32 7.79 6.24 -16.06
N ILE A 33 6.99 6.01 -17.10
CA ILE A 33 6.68 4.68 -17.62
C ILE A 33 7.04 4.66 -19.10
N ASP A 34 7.86 3.68 -19.51
CA ASP A 34 8.01 3.33 -20.92
C ASP A 34 6.71 2.67 -21.40
N TRP A 35 5.93 3.42 -22.18
CA TRP A 35 4.67 2.96 -22.77
C TRP A 35 4.87 2.27 -24.12
N ASP A 36 6.05 2.33 -24.70
CA ASP A 36 6.34 1.80 -26.03
C ASP A 36 6.95 0.39 -25.94
N ALA A 37 7.70 0.10 -24.88
CA ALA A 37 8.22 -1.23 -24.52
C ALA A 37 7.19 -2.37 -24.77
N PRO A 38 7.60 -3.49 -25.39
CA PRO A 38 6.68 -4.57 -25.71
C PRO A 38 6.14 -5.25 -24.44
N LEU A 39 4.93 -5.81 -24.55
CA LEU A 39 4.41 -6.73 -23.54
C LEU A 39 5.02 -8.11 -23.76
N ASP A 40 5.39 -8.77 -22.67
CA ASP A 40 5.91 -10.14 -22.67
C ASP A 40 4.73 -11.13 -22.76
N PRO A 41 4.63 -12.01 -23.77
CA PRO A 41 3.46 -12.86 -23.97
C PRO A 41 3.27 -13.91 -22.86
N ASP A 42 4.31 -14.29 -22.12
CA ASP A 42 4.29 -15.35 -21.12
C ASP A 42 4.11 -14.84 -19.68
N LYS A 43 4.11 -13.51 -19.49
CA LYS A 43 3.94 -12.83 -18.20
C LYS A 43 2.50 -12.40 -17.91
N PHE A 44 2.11 -12.54 -16.65
CA PHE A 44 0.81 -12.14 -16.14
C PHE A 44 0.69 -10.64 -15.92
N PHE A 45 -0.54 -10.16 -15.89
CA PHE A 45 -0.92 -8.79 -15.56
C PHE A 45 -1.30 -8.61 -14.08
N LEU A 46 -1.44 -9.71 -13.34
CA LEU A 46 -1.46 -9.81 -11.88
C LEU A 46 -0.67 -11.07 -11.49
N PRO A 47 0.17 -11.08 -10.43
CA PRO A 47 0.82 -12.29 -9.94
C PRO A 47 -0.17 -13.45 -9.74
N PRO A 48 0.15 -14.70 -10.11
CA PRO A 48 -0.76 -15.83 -10.00
C PRO A 48 -1.48 -15.93 -8.65
N ARG A 49 -0.72 -15.81 -7.55
CA ARG A 49 -1.24 -15.87 -6.18
C ARG A 49 -2.31 -14.80 -5.85
N VAL A 50 -2.45 -13.71 -6.60
CA VAL A 50 -3.50 -12.70 -6.37
C VAL A 50 -4.63 -12.73 -7.41
N VAL A 51 -4.64 -13.67 -8.36
CA VAL A 51 -5.76 -13.90 -9.29
C VAL A 51 -6.91 -14.62 -8.57
N SER A 52 -8.17 -14.26 -8.84
CA SER A 52 -9.30 -14.70 -8.01
C SER A 52 -9.66 -16.19 -8.08
N LEU A 53 -9.17 -16.92 -9.10
CA LEU A 53 -9.34 -18.37 -9.25
C LEU A 53 -8.10 -19.20 -8.88
N TYR A 54 -6.97 -18.59 -8.51
CA TYR A 54 -5.77 -19.33 -8.10
C TYR A 54 -6.08 -20.30 -6.95
N ASP A 55 -5.42 -21.46 -6.94
CA ASP A 55 -5.67 -22.56 -6.01
C ASP A 55 -7.15 -23.01 -6.06
N THR A 56 -7.63 -23.33 -7.27
CA THR A 56 -8.95 -23.94 -7.50
C THR A 56 -8.94 -24.90 -8.71
N PRO A 57 -9.82 -25.92 -8.76
CA PRO A 57 -9.89 -26.86 -9.88
C PRO A 57 -10.17 -26.23 -11.24
N LEU A 58 -10.82 -25.06 -11.29
CA LEU A 58 -11.03 -24.35 -12.56
C LEU A 58 -9.71 -23.75 -13.08
N TRP A 59 -8.86 -23.22 -12.19
CA TRP A 59 -7.54 -22.70 -12.55
C TRP A 59 -6.56 -23.81 -12.95
N GLU A 60 -6.62 -24.95 -12.27
CA GLU A 60 -5.88 -26.17 -12.65
C GLU A 60 -6.27 -26.69 -14.04
N SER A 61 -7.55 -26.54 -14.43
CA SER A 61 -8.03 -26.90 -15.77
C SER A 61 -7.78 -25.85 -16.87
N MET A 62 -7.40 -24.61 -16.51
CA MET A 62 -7.16 -23.53 -17.47
C MET A 62 -5.75 -23.64 -18.08
N SER A 63 -5.65 -23.43 -19.38
CA SER A 63 -4.37 -23.26 -20.06
C SER A 63 -3.62 -22.03 -19.56
N ARG A 64 -2.28 -22.00 -19.71
CA ARG A 64 -1.44 -20.83 -19.37
C ARG A 64 -1.94 -19.54 -20.03
N ALA A 65 -2.44 -19.61 -21.26
CA ALA A 65 -3.02 -18.48 -21.97
C ALA A 65 -4.30 -17.95 -21.30
N GLU A 66 -5.23 -18.82 -20.89
CA GLU A 66 -6.43 -18.43 -20.15
C GLU A 66 -6.11 -17.89 -18.75
N GLN A 67 -5.09 -18.43 -18.09
CA GLN A 67 -4.59 -17.94 -16.79
C GLN A 67 -4.03 -16.50 -16.94
N ILE A 68 -3.24 -16.23 -17.97
CA ILE A 68 -2.71 -14.89 -18.29
C ILE A 68 -3.86 -13.94 -18.67
N GLU A 69 -4.79 -14.36 -19.54
CA GLU A 69 -5.95 -13.57 -19.95
C GLU A 69 -6.87 -13.22 -18.77
N LEU A 70 -7.10 -14.15 -17.84
CA LEU A 70 -7.84 -13.85 -16.61
C LEU A 70 -7.13 -12.78 -15.77
N SER A 71 -5.81 -12.88 -15.61
CA SER A 71 -5.04 -11.85 -14.90
C SER A 71 -5.17 -10.47 -15.57
N ARG A 72 -5.21 -10.43 -16.91
CA ARG A 72 -5.42 -9.20 -17.70
C ARG A 72 -6.79 -8.59 -17.43
N GLN A 73 -7.84 -9.41 -17.46
CA GLN A 73 -9.20 -8.94 -17.20
C GLN A 73 -9.43 -8.52 -15.74
N GLU A 74 -8.76 -9.17 -14.78
CA GLU A 74 -8.82 -8.78 -13.37
C GLU A 74 -8.04 -7.49 -13.07
N LEU A 75 -6.87 -7.30 -13.69
CA LEU A 75 -6.18 -6.00 -13.67
C LEU A 75 -7.07 -4.90 -14.25
N VAL A 76 -7.62 -5.11 -15.45
CA VAL A 76 -8.42 -4.09 -16.16
C VAL A 76 -9.70 -3.74 -15.41
N ASN A 77 -10.36 -4.72 -14.79
CA ASN A 77 -11.50 -4.49 -13.88
C ASN A 77 -11.10 -3.66 -12.64
N THR A 78 -9.89 -3.90 -12.10
CA THR A 78 -9.35 -3.17 -10.94
C THR A 78 -8.99 -1.73 -11.29
N LEU A 79 -8.15 -1.51 -12.33
CA LEU A 79 -7.77 -0.18 -12.82
C LEU A 79 -8.99 0.64 -13.26
N SER A 80 -9.98 -0.01 -13.89
CA SER A 80 -11.24 0.66 -14.25
C SER A 80 -12.00 1.15 -13.02
N ALA A 81 -11.93 0.44 -11.89
CA ALA A 81 -12.58 0.85 -10.66
C ALA A 81 -11.83 1.99 -9.95
N GLY A 82 -10.48 1.98 -9.97
CA GLY A 82 -9.63 3.07 -9.49
C GLY A 82 -10.03 4.41 -10.10
N ILE A 83 -10.05 4.50 -11.43
CA ILE A 83 -10.42 5.72 -12.17
C ILE A 83 -11.75 6.33 -11.69
N TRP A 84 -12.76 5.50 -11.37
CA TRP A 84 -14.05 6.01 -10.85
C TRP A 84 -14.01 6.41 -9.38
N PHE A 85 -13.12 5.79 -8.60
CA PHE A 85 -12.92 6.03 -7.18
C PHE A 85 -12.08 7.29 -6.92
N GLU A 86 -10.93 7.45 -7.59
CA GLU A 86 -10.15 8.69 -7.68
C GLU A 86 -11.06 9.88 -8.06
N ASN A 87 -11.91 9.70 -9.08
CA ASN A 87 -12.90 10.70 -9.49
C ASN A 87 -13.99 10.99 -8.42
N ILE A 88 -14.31 10.07 -7.51
CA ILE A 88 -15.18 10.35 -6.36
C ILE A 88 -14.42 11.15 -5.30
N LEU A 89 -13.16 10.81 -5.02
CA LEU A 89 -12.32 11.53 -4.06
C LEU A 89 -12.04 12.96 -4.52
N ASN A 90 -11.67 13.16 -5.78
CA ASN A 90 -11.46 14.47 -6.39
C ASN A 90 -12.70 15.37 -6.27
N GLN A 91 -13.90 14.84 -6.55
CA GLN A 91 -15.15 15.57 -6.32
C GLN A 91 -15.39 15.87 -4.83
N ALA A 92 -15.07 14.96 -3.91
CA ALA A 92 -15.27 15.17 -2.49
C ALA A 92 -14.27 16.20 -1.91
N LEU A 93 -12.99 16.16 -2.33
CA LEU A 93 -11.95 17.11 -1.95
C LEU A 93 -12.27 18.53 -2.44
N LEU A 94 -12.61 18.69 -3.73
CA LEU A 94 -13.03 19.98 -4.30
C LEU A 94 -14.25 20.56 -3.57
N ARG A 95 -15.23 19.72 -3.19
CA ARG A 95 -16.38 20.15 -2.39
C ARG A 95 -16.04 20.45 -0.93
N LYS A 96 -14.95 19.91 -0.38
CA LYS A 96 -14.47 20.16 0.99
C LYS A 96 -13.70 21.47 1.07
N MET A 97 -12.87 21.76 0.07
CA MET A 97 -12.09 22.99 -0.09
C MET A 97 -12.95 24.26 0.03
N MET A 98 -14.18 24.25 -0.52
CA MET A 98 -15.16 25.34 -0.41
C MET A 98 -15.58 25.71 1.03
N HIS A 99 -15.12 24.96 2.04
CA HIS A 99 -15.38 25.18 3.46
C HIS A 99 -14.08 25.19 4.29
N GLN A 100 -12.95 25.50 3.66
CA GLN A 100 -11.62 25.54 4.27
C GLN A 100 -10.92 26.87 3.97
N ASP A 101 -9.93 27.22 4.80
CA ASP A 101 -8.99 28.29 4.50
C ASP A 101 -8.12 27.90 3.29
N PRO A 102 -8.14 28.65 2.17
CA PRO A 102 -7.34 28.34 0.99
C PRO A 102 -5.84 28.53 1.18
N THR A 103 -5.41 29.29 2.21
CA THR A 103 -3.99 29.55 2.50
C THR A 103 -3.34 28.50 3.41
N ALA A 104 -4.15 27.66 4.05
CA ALA A 104 -3.67 26.66 5.00
C ALA A 104 -2.89 25.53 4.31
N ALA A 105 -1.76 25.12 4.89
CA ALA A 105 -0.92 24.03 4.37
C ALA A 105 -1.69 22.70 4.18
N THR A 106 -2.75 22.46 4.97
CA THR A 106 -3.65 21.32 4.77
C THR A 106 -4.42 21.38 3.45
N THR A 107 -4.86 22.57 3.05
CA THR A 107 -5.65 22.79 1.83
C THR A 107 -4.73 22.76 0.60
N HIS A 108 -3.52 23.33 0.71
CA HIS A 108 -2.47 23.15 -0.31
C HIS A 108 -2.10 21.68 -0.52
N TYR A 109 -2.01 20.90 0.57
CA TYR A 109 -1.72 19.47 0.47
C TYR A 109 -2.87 18.68 -0.15
N GLU A 110 -4.13 18.96 0.21
CA GLU A 110 -5.31 18.32 -0.41
C GLU A 110 -5.47 18.66 -1.90
N LEU A 111 -4.98 19.83 -2.33
CA LEU A 111 -4.85 20.19 -3.75
C LEU A 111 -3.68 19.47 -4.44
N THR A 112 -2.69 18.99 -3.67
CA THR A 112 -1.60 18.13 -4.15
C THR A 112 -2.08 16.69 -4.32
N GLU A 113 -2.86 16.15 -3.36
CA GLU A 113 -3.54 14.84 -3.48
C GLU A 113 -4.39 14.81 -4.76
N LEU A 114 -5.30 15.79 -4.93
CA LEU A 114 -6.09 16.00 -6.16
C LEU A 114 -5.23 16.02 -7.44
N GLY A 115 -4.01 16.57 -7.37
CA GLY A 115 -3.05 16.56 -8.48
C GLY A 115 -2.53 15.17 -8.79
N ASP A 116 -2.07 14.43 -7.77
CA ASP A 116 -1.59 13.05 -7.89
C ASP A 116 -2.71 12.12 -8.40
N GLU A 117 -3.95 12.25 -7.90
CA GLU A 117 -5.09 11.44 -8.40
C GLU A 117 -5.38 11.67 -9.89
N THR A 118 -5.32 12.91 -10.38
CA THR A 118 -5.53 13.15 -11.83
C THR A 118 -4.43 12.51 -12.69
N ARG A 119 -3.24 12.26 -12.12
CA ARG A 119 -2.17 11.50 -12.75
C ARG A 119 -2.42 9.99 -12.65
N HIS A 120 -2.91 9.49 -11.52
CA HIS A 120 -3.36 8.10 -11.37
C HIS A 120 -4.43 7.73 -12.42
N MET A 121 -5.46 8.57 -12.58
CA MET A 121 -6.54 8.37 -13.57
C MET A 121 -5.99 8.22 -15.00
N VAL A 122 -5.01 9.06 -15.37
CA VAL A 122 -4.37 9.03 -16.70
C VAL A 122 -3.45 7.80 -16.84
N MET A 123 -2.70 7.45 -15.81
CA MET A 123 -1.82 6.27 -15.77
C MET A 123 -2.62 4.97 -15.94
N PHE A 124 -3.75 4.85 -15.23
CA PHE A 124 -4.64 3.70 -15.32
C PHE A 124 -5.35 3.63 -16.68
N GLY A 125 -5.78 4.78 -17.23
CA GLY A 125 -6.33 4.86 -18.58
C GLY A 125 -5.33 4.41 -19.66
N LYS A 126 -4.08 4.88 -19.58
CA LYS A 126 -2.98 4.43 -20.46
C LYS A 126 -2.70 2.94 -20.32
N ALA A 127 -2.67 2.40 -19.09
CA ALA A 127 -2.42 0.98 -18.87
C ALA A 127 -3.51 0.08 -19.46
N ILE A 128 -4.80 0.43 -19.29
CA ILE A 128 -5.91 -0.30 -19.91
C ILE A 128 -5.79 -0.32 -21.44
N ALA A 129 -5.37 0.80 -22.05
CA ALA A 129 -5.09 0.88 -23.48
C ALA A 129 -3.88 0.03 -23.90
N LYS A 130 -2.75 0.11 -23.17
CA LYS A 130 -1.52 -0.65 -23.45
C LYS A 130 -1.74 -2.17 -23.38
N VAL A 131 -2.55 -2.65 -22.44
CA VAL A 131 -2.91 -4.08 -22.34
C VAL A 131 -4.01 -4.51 -23.31
N GLY A 132 -4.51 -3.62 -24.19
CA GLY A 132 -5.44 -3.95 -25.26
C GLY A 132 -6.81 -4.47 -24.79
N ALA A 133 -7.38 -3.87 -23.72
CA ALA A 133 -8.61 -4.37 -23.10
C ALA A 133 -9.68 -3.29 -22.92
N ASP A 134 -10.95 -3.70 -23.03
CA ASP A 134 -12.08 -2.79 -22.79
C ASP A 134 -12.19 -2.40 -21.30
N PRO A 135 -12.21 -1.09 -20.94
CA PRO A 135 -12.46 -0.67 -19.57
C PRO A 135 -13.85 -1.09 -19.06
N VAL A 136 -13.94 -1.48 -17.80
CA VAL A 136 -15.21 -1.86 -17.15
C VAL A 136 -15.98 -0.60 -16.78
N ARG A 137 -16.93 -0.22 -17.65
CA ARG A 137 -17.73 1.01 -17.50
C ARG A 137 -18.95 0.79 -16.59
N PRO A 138 -19.24 1.67 -15.61
CA PRO A 138 -20.43 1.57 -14.78
C PRO A 138 -21.73 1.75 -15.59
N LYS A 139 -22.74 0.95 -15.26
CA LYS A 139 -24.12 1.06 -15.78
C LYS A 139 -24.77 2.36 -15.30
N LEU A 140 -25.86 2.81 -15.96
CA LEU A 140 -26.52 4.09 -15.65
C LEU A 140 -26.87 4.25 -14.15
N TYR A 141 -27.50 3.25 -13.53
CA TYR A 141 -27.82 3.30 -12.09
C TYR A 141 -26.56 3.35 -11.20
N GLN A 142 -25.46 2.73 -11.62
CA GLN A 142 -24.19 2.81 -10.90
C GLN A 142 -23.58 4.22 -11.02
N ARG A 143 -23.69 4.88 -12.18
CA ARG A 143 -23.27 6.29 -12.35
C ARG A 143 -24.07 7.25 -11.47
N LEU A 144 -25.38 7.03 -11.34
CA LEU A 144 -26.24 7.81 -10.43
C LEU A 144 -25.83 7.63 -8.96
N ILE A 145 -25.42 6.42 -8.55
CA ILE A 145 -24.88 6.17 -7.21
C ILE A 145 -23.50 6.82 -7.05
N ILE A 146 -22.57 6.60 -7.99
CA ILE A 146 -21.21 7.15 -7.99
C ILE A 146 -21.24 8.68 -7.83
N ASN A 147 -22.07 9.38 -8.60
CA ASN A 147 -22.18 10.84 -8.55
C ASN A 147 -22.92 11.37 -7.30
N SER A 148 -23.59 10.51 -6.51
CA SER A 148 -24.20 10.92 -5.23
C SER A 148 -23.27 10.71 -4.02
N LEU A 149 -22.26 9.83 -4.11
CA LEU A 149 -21.31 9.58 -3.02
C LEU A 149 -20.54 10.83 -2.54
N PRO A 150 -20.06 11.76 -3.38
CA PRO A 150 -19.40 13.00 -2.93
C PRO A 150 -20.26 13.90 -2.03
N PHE A 151 -21.58 13.75 -2.02
CA PHE A 151 -22.47 14.46 -1.10
C PHE A 151 -22.53 13.81 0.28
N ALA A 152 -22.31 12.49 0.38
CA ALA A 152 -22.21 11.76 1.64
C ALA A 152 -20.79 11.78 2.22
N PHE A 153 -19.76 11.80 1.37
CA PHE A 153 -18.35 11.75 1.75
C PHE A 153 -17.88 13.10 2.30
N ARG A 154 -18.23 13.39 3.56
CA ARG A 154 -17.87 14.63 4.27
C ARG A 154 -17.16 14.34 5.58
N GLY A 155 -16.12 15.13 5.88
CA GLY A 155 -15.35 15.02 7.12
C GLY A 155 -14.76 13.61 7.30
N SER A 156 -15.06 12.95 8.41
CA SER A 156 -14.52 11.61 8.68
C SER A 156 -15.15 10.50 7.85
N VAL A 157 -16.29 10.72 7.19
CA VAL A 157 -16.82 9.75 6.21
C VAL A 157 -15.94 9.72 4.96
N LEU A 158 -15.42 10.89 4.52
CA LEU A 158 -14.45 10.97 3.44
C LEU A 158 -13.16 10.23 3.79
N TRP A 159 -12.51 10.55 4.91
CA TRP A 159 -11.24 9.89 5.28
C TRP A 159 -11.37 8.38 5.51
N VAL A 160 -12.52 7.91 6.01
CA VAL A 160 -12.80 6.47 6.11
C VAL A 160 -13.06 5.85 4.74
N ALA A 161 -13.76 6.54 3.84
CA ALA A 161 -14.00 6.04 2.48
C ALA A 161 -12.72 5.99 1.63
N ALA A 162 -11.83 6.99 1.77
CA ALA A 162 -10.51 7.02 1.15
C ALA A 162 -9.68 5.80 1.59
N LEU A 163 -9.45 5.63 2.90
CA LEU A 163 -8.68 4.48 3.43
C LEU A 163 -9.26 3.11 3.07
N ILE A 164 -10.58 3.00 2.90
CA ILE A 164 -11.23 1.76 2.44
C ILE A 164 -10.88 1.44 0.98
N GLY A 165 -10.66 2.45 0.14
CA GLY A 165 -10.09 2.27 -1.19
C GLY A 165 -8.59 2.02 -1.11
N GLU A 166 -7.83 3.06 -0.77
CA GLU A 166 -6.36 3.07 -0.93
C GLU A 166 -5.72 1.93 -0.19
N GLU A 167 -6.04 1.71 1.08
CA GLU A 167 -5.28 0.79 1.91
C GLU A 167 -5.53 -0.69 1.55
N ILE A 168 -6.68 -1.00 0.93
CA ILE A 168 -6.97 -2.34 0.39
C ILE A 168 -6.29 -2.54 -0.97
N PHE A 169 -6.17 -1.50 -1.79
CA PHE A 169 -5.42 -1.58 -3.04
C PHE A 169 -3.91 -1.58 -2.81
N ASP A 170 -3.36 -0.68 -1.99
CA ASP A 170 -1.96 -0.59 -1.56
C ASP A 170 -1.46 -1.94 -1.01
N ALA A 171 -2.19 -2.54 -0.07
CA ALA A 171 -1.80 -3.83 0.51
C ALA A 171 -1.86 -5.00 -0.51
N MET A 172 -2.66 -4.87 -1.59
CA MET A 172 -2.65 -5.83 -2.71
C MET A 172 -1.50 -5.51 -3.68
N GLN A 173 -1.26 -4.24 -4.02
CA GLN A 173 -0.21 -3.78 -4.92
C GLN A 173 1.20 -4.08 -4.38
N ARG A 174 1.41 -3.96 -3.06
CA ARG A 174 2.68 -4.35 -2.40
C ARG A 174 3.01 -5.83 -2.61
N GLN A 175 2.02 -6.72 -2.64
CA GLN A 175 2.21 -8.15 -2.95
C GLN A 175 2.59 -8.41 -4.42
N MET A 176 2.68 -7.37 -5.26
CA MET A 176 2.87 -7.46 -6.71
C MET A 176 4.15 -6.79 -7.23
N MET A 177 4.72 -5.82 -6.50
CA MET A 177 5.76 -4.94 -7.06
C MET A 177 7.02 -5.68 -7.54
N ASP A 178 7.36 -6.78 -6.87
CA ASP A 178 8.63 -7.49 -7.01
C ASP A 178 8.42 -8.94 -7.49
N ASP A 179 7.27 -9.21 -8.14
CA ASP A 179 6.95 -10.52 -8.73
C ASP A 179 7.53 -10.67 -10.15
N GLU A 180 8.43 -11.63 -10.34
CA GLU A 180 9.11 -11.86 -11.62
C GLU A 180 8.17 -12.24 -12.78
N GLN A 181 7.01 -12.83 -12.50
CA GLN A 181 6.04 -13.23 -13.53
C GLN A 181 5.10 -12.09 -13.94
N LEU A 182 5.19 -10.91 -13.32
CA LEU A 182 4.40 -9.73 -13.65
C LEU A 182 5.03 -8.93 -14.80
N GLN A 183 4.19 -8.39 -15.70
CA GLN A 183 4.59 -7.43 -16.73
C GLN A 183 5.39 -6.24 -16.13
N PRO A 184 6.60 -5.90 -16.64
CA PRO A 184 7.40 -4.79 -16.11
C PRO A 184 6.69 -3.43 -16.11
N VAL A 185 5.86 -3.15 -17.12
CA VAL A 185 5.02 -1.94 -17.19
C VAL A 185 4.01 -1.88 -16.05
N VAL A 186 3.49 -3.03 -15.60
CA VAL A 186 2.56 -3.12 -14.46
C VAL A 186 3.32 -3.00 -13.14
N GLN A 187 4.47 -3.66 -12.97
CA GLN A 187 5.34 -3.47 -11.79
C GLN A 187 5.67 -1.98 -11.58
N ARG A 188 6.10 -1.27 -12.64
CA ARG A 188 6.45 0.16 -12.59
C ARG A 188 5.24 1.04 -12.23
N LEU A 189 4.07 0.77 -12.82
CA LEU A 189 2.82 1.46 -12.50
C LEU A 189 2.42 1.28 -11.03
N MET A 190 2.47 0.05 -10.52
CA MET A 190 2.13 -0.21 -9.10
C MET A 190 3.15 0.45 -8.17
N ARG A 191 4.44 0.40 -8.49
CA ARG A 191 5.51 1.03 -7.68
C ARG A 191 5.40 2.56 -7.65
N ILE A 192 4.92 3.20 -8.72
CA ILE A 192 4.56 4.62 -8.74
C ILE A 192 3.38 4.86 -7.78
N HIS A 193 2.22 4.24 -8.05
CA HIS A 193 0.98 4.43 -7.29
C HIS A 193 1.18 4.24 -5.77
N VAL A 194 1.82 3.13 -5.36
CA VAL A 194 2.11 2.79 -3.95
C VAL A 194 3.03 3.81 -3.26
N THR A 195 3.89 4.50 -4.03
CA THR A 195 4.78 5.55 -3.51
C THR A 195 4.06 6.89 -3.31
N GLU A 196 2.96 7.11 -4.01
CA GLU A 196 2.13 8.32 -3.91
C GLU A 196 1.02 8.11 -2.87
N GLU A 197 0.29 6.99 -2.93
CA GLU A 197 -0.75 6.61 -1.96
C GLU A 197 -0.24 6.44 -0.53
N ALA A 198 1.02 6.04 -0.35
CA ALA A 198 1.66 6.02 0.98
C ALA A 198 1.58 7.39 1.69
N ARG A 199 1.46 8.50 0.95
CA ARG A 199 1.26 9.86 1.48
C ARG A 199 -0.20 10.10 1.84
N HIS A 200 -1.13 9.74 0.96
CA HIS A 200 -2.59 9.93 1.13
C HIS A 200 -3.13 9.11 2.30
N ILE A 201 -2.75 7.83 2.38
CA ILE A 201 -3.06 6.92 3.50
C ILE A 201 -2.57 7.53 4.84
N GLN A 202 -1.34 8.07 4.89
CA GLN A 202 -0.81 8.74 6.07
C GLN A 202 -1.61 10.00 6.45
N PHE A 203 -2.01 10.81 5.47
CA PHE A 203 -2.79 12.03 5.70
C PHE A 203 -4.21 11.73 6.18
N ALA A 204 -4.89 10.73 5.61
CA ALA A 204 -6.20 10.28 6.07
C ALA A 204 -6.14 9.65 7.48
N ARG A 205 -5.12 8.82 7.77
CA ARG A 205 -4.90 8.21 9.09
C ARG A 205 -4.68 9.26 10.20
N ASP A 206 -3.80 10.24 10.00
CA ASP A 206 -3.60 11.35 10.95
C ASP A 206 -4.88 12.20 11.13
N GLY A 207 -5.63 12.41 10.04
CA GLY A 207 -6.89 13.15 10.05
C GLY A 207 -7.99 12.46 10.86
N LEU A 208 -8.00 11.13 10.89
CA LEU A 208 -8.90 10.34 11.74
C LEU A 208 -8.41 10.26 13.18
N ARG A 209 -7.12 9.99 13.44
CA ARG A 209 -6.53 9.98 14.80
C ARG A 209 -6.83 11.27 15.57
N LYS A 210 -6.69 12.43 14.92
CA LYS A 210 -6.97 13.74 15.53
C LYS A 210 -8.47 14.07 15.67
N ARG A 211 -9.35 13.48 14.85
CA ARG A 211 -10.80 13.79 14.84
C ARG A 211 -11.70 12.77 15.57
N VAL A 212 -11.27 11.52 15.73
CA VAL A 212 -12.00 10.49 16.48
C VAL A 212 -12.24 10.84 17.96
N PRO A 213 -11.25 11.35 18.73
CA PRO A 213 -11.43 11.67 20.14
C PRO A 213 -12.59 12.63 20.42
N SER A 214 -12.78 13.64 19.57
CA SER A 214 -13.84 14.66 19.67
C SER A 214 -15.17 14.27 19.01
N MET A 215 -15.35 13.03 18.54
CA MET A 215 -16.65 12.55 18.05
C MET A 215 -17.62 12.21 19.19
N SER A 216 -18.87 12.65 19.06
CA SER A 216 -19.96 12.12 19.88
C SER A 216 -20.14 10.60 19.67
N ARG A 217 -20.62 9.90 20.71
CA ARG A 217 -20.78 8.43 20.70
C ARG A 217 -21.62 7.93 19.51
N PHE A 218 -22.71 8.65 19.19
CA PHE A 218 -23.57 8.35 18.03
C PHE A 218 -22.83 8.50 16.70
N LYS A 219 -22.03 9.57 16.52
CA LYS A 219 -21.24 9.79 15.30
C LYS A 219 -20.14 8.75 15.14
N ARG A 220 -19.44 8.39 16.22
CA ARG A 220 -18.44 7.31 16.21
C ARG A 220 -19.08 5.96 15.87
N PHE A 221 -20.25 5.65 16.45
CA PHE A 221 -21.02 4.44 16.10
C PHE A 221 -21.44 4.42 14.62
N TRP A 222 -21.93 5.53 14.06
CA TRP A 222 -22.33 5.59 12.66
C TRP A 222 -21.16 5.41 11.71
N VAL A 223 -20.10 6.23 11.82
CA VAL A 223 -18.91 6.13 10.98
C VAL A 223 -18.24 4.76 11.14
N GLY A 224 -18.21 4.25 12.38
CA GLY A 224 -17.63 2.95 12.72
C GLY A 224 -18.43 1.73 12.23
N ASN A 225 -19.67 1.89 11.78
CA ASN A 225 -20.44 0.82 11.16
C ASN A 225 -20.63 1.00 9.65
N LEU A 226 -20.64 2.25 9.16
CA LEU A 226 -20.81 2.59 7.74
C LEU A 226 -19.72 1.97 6.84
N ASN A 227 -18.49 1.84 7.34
CA ASN A 227 -17.39 1.19 6.60
C ASN A 227 -17.69 -0.27 6.21
N GLY A 228 -18.62 -0.95 6.90
CA GLY A 228 -19.08 -2.29 6.56
C GLY A 228 -19.63 -2.44 5.13
N LEU A 229 -20.07 -1.34 4.50
CA LEU A 229 -20.50 -1.30 3.09
C LEU A 229 -19.35 -1.62 2.11
N GLY A 230 -18.09 -1.43 2.51
CA GLY A 230 -16.91 -1.79 1.71
C GLY A 230 -16.82 -3.29 1.44
N GLY A 231 -17.18 -4.15 2.41
CA GLY A 231 -17.13 -5.61 2.26
C GLY A 231 -17.95 -6.14 1.07
N PRO A 232 -19.25 -5.81 0.98
CA PRO A 232 -20.07 -6.15 -0.20
C PRO A 232 -19.57 -5.54 -1.51
N PHE A 233 -19.00 -4.32 -1.46
CA PHE A 233 -18.45 -3.64 -2.63
C PHE A 233 -17.20 -4.36 -3.16
N PHE A 234 -16.18 -4.59 -2.34
CA PHE A 234 -14.96 -5.29 -2.77
C PHE A 234 -15.23 -6.75 -3.14
N ARG A 235 -16.11 -7.44 -2.42
CA ARG A 235 -16.57 -8.79 -2.81
C ARG A 235 -17.31 -8.77 -4.15
N PHE A 236 -17.99 -7.69 -4.52
CA PHE A 236 -18.53 -7.52 -5.87
C PHE A 236 -17.42 -7.28 -6.90
N LEU A 237 -16.51 -6.33 -6.63
CA LEU A 237 -15.44 -5.88 -7.53
C LEU A 237 -14.46 -6.99 -7.89
N PHE A 238 -13.85 -7.65 -6.90
CA PHE A 238 -12.83 -8.68 -7.11
C PHE A 238 -13.35 -9.98 -7.73
N THR A 239 -14.66 -10.13 -7.87
CA THR A 239 -15.27 -11.31 -8.51
C THR A 239 -16.33 -10.90 -9.53
N ASN A 240 -16.11 -9.78 -10.23
CA ASN A 240 -17.05 -9.21 -11.18
C ASN A 240 -17.27 -10.18 -12.35
N GLY A 241 -18.53 -10.45 -12.70
CA GLY A 241 -18.85 -11.43 -13.74
C GLY A 241 -18.25 -11.10 -15.11
N VAL A 242 -17.97 -9.81 -15.38
CA VAL A 242 -17.34 -9.35 -16.62
C VAL A 242 -15.94 -9.91 -16.81
N GLN A 243 -15.15 -10.06 -15.73
CA GLN A 243 -13.76 -10.51 -15.85
C GLN A 243 -13.71 -11.97 -16.36
N TYR A 244 -14.53 -12.86 -15.80
CA TYR A 244 -14.63 -14.26 -16.20
C TYR A 244 -15.27 -14.43 -17.58
N ALA A 245 -16.32 -13.64 -17.89
CA ALA A 245 -17.05 -13.71 -19.16
C ALA A 245 -16.15 -13.47 -20.39
N ARG A 246 -15.17 -12.59 -20.25
CA ARG A 246 -14.23 -12.23 -21.33
C ARG A 246 -13.16 -13.30 -21.59
N VAL A 247 -12.86 -14.14 -20.60
CA VAL A 247 -12.02 -15.34 -20.76
C VAL A 247 -12.82 -16.51 -21.37
N GLY A 248 -14.16 -16.42 -21.41
CA GLY A 248 -15.06 -17.49 -21.88
C GLY A 248 -15.61 -18.40 -20.77
N LEU A 249 -15.22 -18.18 -19.51
CA LEU A 249 -15.65 -18.97 -18.35
C LEU A 249 -17.10 -18.63 -17.92
N ASP A 250 -17.88 -19.60 -17.39
CA ASP A 250 -19.20 -19.28 -16.79
C ASP A 250 -19.03 -18.28 -15.63
N PRO A 251 -19.54 -17.04 -15.76
CA PRO A 251 -19.40 -16.02 -14.74
C PRO A 251 -20.10 -16.35 -13.43
N ARG A 252 -21.02 -17.32 -13.42
CA ARG A 252 -21.67 -17.80 -12.20
C ARG A 252 -20.83 -18.86 -11.50
N ALA A 253 -20.28 -19.84 -12.21
CA ALA A 253 -19.38 -20.87 -11.66
C ALA A 253 -18.08 -20.28 -11.14
N ALA A 254 -17.34 -19.54 -11.98
CA ALA A 254 -16.08 -18.90 -11.59
C ALA A 254 -16.26 -18.02 -10.34
N ARG A 255 -17.26 -17.12 -10.34
CA ARG A 255 -17.62 -16.27 -9.19
C ARG A 255 -18.04 -17.05 -7.95
N ARG A 256 -18.66 -18.24 -8.07
CA ARG A 256 -18.96 -19.12 -6.91
C ARG A 256 -17.69 -19.75 -6.35
N MET A 257 -16.75 -20.14 -7.22
CA MET A 257 -15.50 -20.81 -6.85
C MET A 257 -14.52 -19.82 -6.20
N ALA A 258 -14.23 -18.68 -6.85
CA ALA A 258 -13.40 -17.59 -6.31
C ALA A 258 -13.87 -17.10 -4.92
N ARG A 259 -15.18 -17.10 -4.67
CA ARG A 259 -15.79 -16.69 -3.38
C ARG A 259 -15.73 -17.76 -2.28
N ARG A 260 -15.20 -18.94 -2.58
CA ARG A 260 -15.08 -20.11 -1.70
C ARG A 260 -13.64 -20.66 -1.61
N SER A 261 -12.74 -20.29 -2.54
CA SER A 261 -11.31 -20.62 -2.48
C SER A 261 -10.72 -20.24 -1.11
N PRO A 262 -10.11 -21.18 -0.37
CA PRO A 262 -9.44 -20.89 0.89
C PRO A 262 -8.30 -19.88 0.71
N HIS A 263 -7.48 -20.07 -0.32
CA HIS A 263 -6.41 -19.15 -0.70
C HIS A 263 -6.94 -17.74 -0.98
N ARG A 264 -8.00 -17.59 -1.78
CA ARG A 264 -8.57 -16.25 -2.05
C ARG A 264 -9.14 -15.58 -0.81
N LEU A 265 -9.59 -16.34 0.19
CA LEU A 265 -9.98 -15.78 1.49
C LEU A 265 -8.76 -15.33 2.31
N GLN A 266 -7.66 -16.08 2.31
CA GLN A 266 -6.41 -15.68 2.97
C GLN A 266 -5.85 -14.37 2.39
N VAL A 267 -5.76 -14.25 1.06
CA VAL A 267 -5.30 -13.02 0.38
C VAL A 267 -6.18 -11.81 0.72
N GLN A 268 -7.50 -11.97 0.79
CA GLN A 268 -8.42 -10.88 1.19
C GLN A 268 -8.31 -10.51 2.68
N ILE A 269 -8.03 -11.47 3.57
CA ILE A 269 -7.79 -11.20 4.99
C ILE A 269 -6.46 -10.49 5.18
N ALA A 270 -5.39 -10.93 4.51
CA ALA A 270 -4.06 -10.31 4.56
C ALA A 270 -4.11 -8.85 4.06
N GLY A 271 -4.71 -8.61 2.89
CA GLY A 271 -4.86 -7.26 2.32
C GLY A 271 -5.73 -6.32 3.17
N PHE A 272 -6.66 -6.84 3.98
CA PHE A 272 -7.49 -6.01 4.87
C PHE A 272 -6.91 -5.83 6.27
N ALA A 273 -5.92 -6.64 6.68
CA ALA A 273 -5.39 -6.64 8.04
C ALA A 273 -4.81 -5.29 8.51
N PRO A 274 -4.03 -4.52 7.70
CA PRO A 274 -3.53 -3.21 8.11
C PRO A 274 -4.65 -2.21 8.41
N LEU A 275 -5.69 -2.21 7.57
CA LEU A 275 -6.84 -1.31 7.68
C LEU A 275 -7.75 -1.72 8.84
N ALA A 276 -7.95 -3.02 9.04
CA ALA A 276 -8.66 -3.56 10.19
C ALA A 276 -8.01 -3.15 11.51
N ALA A 277 -6.67 -3.30 11.61
CA ALA A 277 -5.91 -2.91 12.79
C ALA A 277 -6.00 -1.40 13.06
N PHE A 278 -5.86 -0.56 12.03
CA PHE A 278 -6.03 0.89 12.19
C PHE A 278 -7.47 1.29 12.57
N LEU A 279 -8.49 0.70 11.96
CA LEU A 279 -9.89 0.94 12.33
C LEU A 279 -10.21 0.45 13.76
N GLU A 280 -9.51 -0.56 14.27
CA GLU A 280 -9.58 -0.96 15.67
C GLU A 280 -8.88 0.04 16.61
N GLU A 281 -7.65 0.46 16.27
CA GLU A 281 -6.88 1.48 17.00
C GLU A 281 -7.70 2.77 17.22
N VAL A 282 -8.35 3.28 16.16
CA VAL A 282 -9.18 4.50 16.24
C VAL A 282 -10.65 4.22 16.59
N GLY A 283 -11.00 3.01 17.03
CA GLY A 283 -12.35 2.69 17.51
C GLY A 283 -13.47 2.87 16.48
N LEU A 284 -13.15 2.68 15.20
CA LEU A 284 -14.07 2.73 14.05
C LEU A 284 -14.33 1.33 13.43
N MET A 285 -13.82 0.24 14.00
CA MET A 285 -14.22 -1.13 13.65
C MET A 285 -15.46 -1.58 14.46
N GLY A 286 -16.63 -1.03 14.12
CA GLY A 286 -17.90 -1.28 14.78
C GLY A 286 -18.46 -2.70 14.57
N PRO A 287 -19.45 -3.13 15.39
CA PRO A 287 -19.93 -4.51 15.40
C PRO A 287 -20.68 -4.92 14.10
N ILE A 288 -21.38 -3.99 13.45
CA ILE A 288 -22.05 -4.23 12.17
C ILE A 288 -21.00 -4.29 11.06
N ALA A 289 -20.05 -3.34 11.04
CA ALA A 289 -18.93 -3.34 10.11
C ALA A 289 -18.15 -4.65 10.14
N ARG A 290 -17.67 -5.04 11.33
CA ARG A 290 -16.96 -6.31 11.57
C ARG A 290 -17.76 -7.53 11.07
N ARG A 291 -19.08 -7.55 11.28
CA ARG A 291 -19.98 -8.60 10.79
C ARG A 291 -20.10 -8.61 9.26
N MET A 292 -20.10 -7.45 8.61
CA MET A 292 -20.17 -7.33 7.14
C MET A 292 -18.84 -7.73 6.48
N TRP A 293 -17.70 -7.21 6.95
CA TRP A 293 -16.37 -7.58 6.46
C TRP A 293 -16.11 -9.09 6.59
N ARG A 294 -16.43 -9.69 7.77
CA ARG A 294 -16.36 -11.15 7.99
C ARG A 294 -17.24 -11.94 7.02
N ARG A 295 -18.53 -11.57 6.88
CA ARG A 295 -19.44 -12.21 5.91
C ARG A 295 -18.98 -12.09 4.46
N CYS A 296 -18.13 -11.11 4.16
CA CYS A 296 -17.62 -10.90 2.81
C CYS A 296 -16.27 -11.59 2.54
N GLY A 297 -15.58 -12.09 3.57
CA GLY A 297 -14.30 -12.82 3.45
C GLY A 297 -13.05 -12.00 3.78
N PHE A 298 -13.19 -10.83 4.38
CA PHE A 298 -12.07 -9.93 4.73
C PHE A 298 -11.64 -10.02 6.20
N LEU A 299 -12.35 -10.77 7.04
CA LEU A 299 -11.97 -11.02 8.43
C LEU A 299 -12.14 -12.50 8.79
N PRO A 300 -11.26 -13.08 9.64
CA PRO A 300 -11.41 -14.44 10.14
C PRO A 300 -12.78 -14.70 10.76
N SER A 301 -13.36 -15.86 10.45
CA SER A 301 -14.70 -16.27 10.93
C SER A 301 -14.69 -17.09 12.23
N GLY A 302 -13.50 -17.44 12.72
CA GLY A 302 -13.23 -18.11 14.00
C GLY A 302 -11.73 -18.07 14.27
N ALA A 303 -11.26 -18.88 15.21
CA ALA A 303 -9.83 -19.17 15.30
C ALA A 303 -9.41 -19.97 14.06
N LEU A 304 -8.76 -19.31 13.11
CA LEU A 304 -7.87 -20.01 12.19
C LEU A 304 -6.77 -20.64 13.05
N ALA A 305 -6.33 -21.85 12.71
CA ALA A 305 -5.02 -22.29 13.16
C ALA A 305 -4.00 -21.21 12.75
N PRO A 306 -2.94 -20.94 13.55
CA PRO A 306 -1.86 -20.10 13.06
C PRO A 306 -1.39 -20.73 11.75
N ALA A 307 -1.45 -19.97 10.67
CA ALA A 307 -0.70 -20.36 9.49
C ALA A 307 0.75 -20.52 9.95
N GLY A 308 1.40 -21.64 9.56
CA GLY A 308 2.85 -21.59 9.40
C GLY A 308 3.15 -20.32 8.60
N ARG A 309 4.14 -19.53 9.04
CA ARG A 309 4.39 -18.21 8.45
C ARG A 309 4.31 -18.34 6.93
N LEU A 310 3.57 -17.43 6.29
CA LEU A 310 3.85 -17.16 4.89
C LEU A 310 5.22 -16.49 4.89
N GLU A 311 6.25 -17.33 4.83
CA GLU A 311 7.63 -16.98 4.55
C GLU A 311 7.65 -16.44 3.13
N ALA A 312 7.33 -15.14 3.02
CA ALA A 312 8.20 -14.29 2.25
C ALA A 312 9.59 -14.40 2.90
N ASP A 313 10.63 -14.54 2.08
CA ASP A 313 12.04 -14.43 2.49
C ASP A 313 12.40 -12.95 2.78
N ASP A 314 11.55 -12.31 3.59
CA ASP A 314 11.62 -10.97 4.17
C ASP A 314 11.74 -11.08 5.71
N GLU A 315 12.45 -12.10 6.23
CA GLU A 315 13.19 -11.85 7.47
C GLU A 315 14.22 -10.76 7.10
N PRO A 316 14.13 -9.54 7.66
CA PRO A 316 14.96 -8.43 7.21
C PRO A 316 16.40 -8.81 7.46
N GLU A 317 17.20 -8.93 6.41
CA GLU A 317 18.45 -9.70 6.45
C GLU A 317 19.36 -9.18 7.58
N ILE A 318 19.57 -10.02 8.60
CA ILE A 318 20.34 -9.68 9.79
C ILE A 318 21.70 -10.36 9.69
N TYR A 319 22.68 -9.60 9.21
CA TYR A 319 24.08 -10.00 9.32
C TYR A 319 24.51 -9.84 10.79
N ASP A 320 24.77 -10.95 11.48
CA ASP A 320 25.36 -10.98 12.83
C ASP A 320 26.69 -11.74 12.79
N GLY A 321 27.81 -11.02 12.84
CA GLY A 321 29.12 -11.60 12.59
C GLY A 321 30.29 -10.62 12.74
N PRO A 322 31.52 -11.05 12.41
CA PRO A 322 32.72 -10.24 12.48
C PRO A 322 32.85 -9.29 11.28
N ALA A 323 32.76 -7.98 11.52
CA ALA A 323 33.11 -6.96 10.53
C ALA A 323 34.41 -6.25 10.92
N THR A 324 35.15 -5.75 9.94
CA THR A 324 36.23 -4.79 10.19
C THR A 324 35.63 -3.38 10.24
N VAL A 325 35.61 -2.78 11.42
CA VAL A 325 35.11 -1.42 11.69
C VAL A 325 36.32 -0.55 12.00
N ASP A 326 36.57 0.46 11.17
CA ASP A 326 37.71 1.39 11.32
C ASP A 326 39.07 0.69 11.57
N GLY A 327 39.33 -0.37 10.79
CA GLY A 327 40.57 -1.17 10.87
C GLY A 327 40.63 -2.19 12.00
N ARG A 328 39.57 -2.38 12.80
CA ARG A 328 39.49 -3.38 13.88
C ARG A 328 38.42 -4.42 13.60
N ILE A 329 38.73 -5.70 13.82
CA ILE A 329 37.70 -6.76 13.78
C ILE A 329 36.85 -6.63 15.04
N SER A 330 35.54 -6.45 14.84
CA SER A 330 34.53 -6.34 15.89
C SER A 330 33.27 -7.11 15.53
N ARG A 331 32.54 -7.61 16.54
CA ARG A 331 31.22 -8.17 16.29
C ARG A 331 30.24 -7.05 15.97
N VAL A 332 29.50 -7.20 14.89
CA VAL A 332 28.40 -6.31 14.51
C VAL A 332 27.11 -7.10 14.31
N ARG A 333 25.97 -6.45 14.54
CA ARG A 333 24.68 -6.89 14.00
C ARG A 333 24.11 -5.79 13.13
N LEU A 334 24.03 -6.03 11.82
CA LEU A 334 23.58 -5.12 10.79
C LEU A 334 22.27 -5.61 10.18
N THR A 335 21.44 -4.69 9.69
CA THR A 335 20.24 -4.99 8.91
C THR A 335 19.90 -3.81 8.01
N GLY A 336 19.08 -4.01 6.98
CA GLY A 336 18.73 -2.94 6.04
C GLY A 336 17.38 -3.12 5.37
N HIS A 337 16.96 -2.06 4.69
CA HIS A 337 15.73 -2.00 3.91
C HIS A 337 15.87 -0.98 2.79
N LEU A 338 15.06 -1.09 1.74
CA LEU A 338 14.89 0.00 0.79
C LEU A 338 14.05 1.09 1.46
N ASP A 339 14.65 2.23 1.79
CA ASP A 339 13.89 3.37 2.33
C ASP A 339 13.02 3.93 1.20
N PRO A 340 11.68 3.99 1.34
CA PRO A 340 10.80 4.45 0.28
C PRO A 340 10.72 6.00 0.14
N ILE A 341 11.56 6.81 0.80
CA ILE A 341 11.24 8.23 1.10
C ILE A 341 11.91 9.34 0.25
N ASP A 342 13.16 9.41 -0.23
CA ASP A 342 14.30 8.50 -0.46
C ASP A 342 14.22 7.60 -1.71
N GLY A 343 14.41 6.28 -1.60
CA GLY A 343 14.59 5.33 -2.72
C GLY A 343 15.94 4.60 -2.76
N ARG A 344 16.81 4.82 -1.77
CA ARG A 344 18.08 4.09 -1.58
C ARG A 344 17.93 3.01 -0.53
N TYR A 345 18.84 2.04 -0.54
CA TYR A 345 18.93 1.06 0.54
C TYR A 345 19.55 1.74 1.78
N HIS A 346 18.83 1.75 2.90
CA HIS A 346 19.28 2.27 4.18
C HIS A 346 19.55 1.09 5.11
N TRP A 347 20.75 1.06 5.68
CA TRP A 347 21.20 0.01 6.57
C TRP A 347 21.69 0.59 7.89
N GLN A 348 21.47 -0.17 8.96
CA GLN A 348 21.78 0.24 10.33
C GLN A 348 22.24 -0.96 11.15
N GLY A 349 22.86 -0.71 12.30
CA GLY A 349 23.25 -1.80 13.19
C GLY A 349 23.97 -1.37 14.44
N THR A 350 24.39 -2.37 15.21
CA THR A 350 25.13 -2.21 16.46
C THR A 350 26.51 -2.82 16.32
N VAL A 351 27.55 -2.05 16.64
CA VAL A 351 28.90 -2.54 16.92
C VAL A 351 28.97 -2.85 18.43
N PHE A 352 29.32 -4.09 18.79
CA PHE A 352 29.26 -4.54 20.19
C PHE A 352 30.49 -4.18 21.02
N ASP A 353 31.64 -3.99 20.38
CA ASP A 353 32.90 -3.66 21.03
C ASP A 353 33.05 -2.15 21.28
N MET A 354 33.90 -1.78 22.25
CA MET A 354 34.25 -0.37 22.46
C MET A 354 35.24 0.11 21.40
N LEU A 355 34.75 0.98 20.51
CA LEU A 355 35.56 1.71 19.55
C LEU A 355 36.45 2.75 20.26
N PRO A 356 37.61 3.13 19.68
CA PRO A 356 38.57 4.03 20.33
C PRO A 356 38.01 5.43 20.64
N ASP A 357 38.46 6.02 21.75
CA ASP A 357 38.18 7.42 22.09
C ASP A 357 38.70 8.35 20.99
N GLY A 358 37.77 8.87 20.18
CA GLY A 358 38.09 9.73 19.04
C GLY A 358 37.59 9.25 17.68
N ALA A 359 36.91 8.09 17.59
CA ALA A 359 36.29 7.62 16.34
C ALA A 359 35.33 8.68 15.77
N ARG A 360 35.58 9.15 14.53
CA ARG A 360 34.80 10.21 13.85
C ARG A 360 34.01 9.63 12.68
N SER A 361 32.86 10.24 12.40
CA SER A 361 32.10 9.95 11.18
C SER A 361 32.64 10.78 9.99
N PRO A 362 32.63 10.24 8.75
CA PRO A 362 32.21 8.89 8.38
C PRO A 362 33.31 7.84 8.60
N LEU A 363 32.92 6.61 8.90
CA LEU A 363 33.83 5.47 9.15
C LEU A 363 33.59 4.34 8.14
N ALA A 364 34.61 3.53 7.87
CA ALA A 364 34.49 2.35 7.01
C ALA A 364 34.05 1.11 7.79
N VAL A 365 33.03 0.41 7.30
CA VAL A 365 32.61 -0.92 7.76
C VAL A 365 32.82 -1.91 6.61
N THR A 366 33.57 -2.98 6.85
CA THR A 366 33.83 -4.04 5.86
C THR A 366 33.37 -5.39 6.39
N VAL A 367 32.54 -6.10 5.63
CA VAL A 367 32.33 -7.55 5.79
C VAL A 367 32.94 -8.24 4.58
N ASP A 368 33.72 -9.30 4.82
CA ASP A 368 34.49 -10.05 3.82
C ASP A 368 35.30 -9.19 2.83
N LYS A 369 34.68 -8.78 1.72
CA LYS A 369 35.28 -7.98 0.64
C LYS A 369 34.47 -6.73 0.28
N GLN A 370 33.35 -6.48 0.95
CA GLN A 370 32.47 -5.34 0.69
C GLN A 370 32.62 -4.29 1.79
N THR A 371 32.92 -3.05 1.39
CA THR A 371 33.12 -1.91 2.30
C THR A 371 32.08 -0.84 2.05
N ALA A 372 31.42 -0.38 3.10
CA ALA A 372 30.45 0.71 3.04
C ALA A 372 30.74 1.76 4.14
N MET A 373 30.39 3.02 3.85
CA MET A 373 30.63 4.14 4.78
C MET A 373 29.44 4.35 5.71
N ALA A 374 29.71 4.39 7.01
CA ALA A 374 28.72 4.58 8.07
C ALA A 374 28.93 5.90 8.84
N ARG A 375 27.92 6.26 9.64
CA ARG A 375 27.93 7.33 10.65
C ARG A 375 27.47 6.76 11.99
N PHE A 376 27.98 7.31 13.09
CA PHE A 376 27.43 7.04 14.41
C PHE A 376 26.10 7.79 14.61
N THR A 377 25.17 7.16 15.32
CA THR A 377 23.94 7.79 15.80
C THR A 377 23.94 7.98 17.31
N GLU A 378 24.28 6.94 18.07
CA GLU A 378 24.34 6.97 19.54
C GLU A 378 25.22 5.86 20.11
N ARG A 379 25.54 5.95 21.41
CA ARG A 379 26.17 4.86 22.18
C ARG A 379 25.07 4.06 22.89
N THR A 380 25.11 2.73 22.79
CA THR A 380 24.09 1.88 23.39
C THR A 380 24.29 1.76 24.90
N GLN A 381 23.21 1.47 25.63
CA GLN A 381 23.26 1.29 27.10
C GLN A 381 24.14 0.10 27.55
N GLN A 382 24.51 -0.79 26.63
CA GLN A 382 25.38 -1.95 26.87
C GLN A 382 26.85 -1.67 26.50
N GLY A 383 27.20 -0.43 26.15
CA GLY A 383 28.58 0.04 25.97
C GLY A 383 29.06 0.16 24.52
N GLY A 384 28.41 -0.55 23.58
CA GLY A 384 28.67 -0.50 22.14
C GLY A 384 28.07 0.72 21.43
N TYR A 385 28.05 0.70 20.10
CA TYR A 385 27.73 1.87 19.26
C TYR A 385 26.71 1.56 18.16
N SER A 386 25.72 2.44 17.99
CA SER A 386 24.74 2.40 16.90
C SER A 386 25.28 3.13 15.67
N ILE A 387 25.21 2.48 14.50
CA ILE A 387 25.69 2.99 13.22
C ILE A 387 24.62 2.95 12.12
N THR A 388 24.70 3.87 11.16
CA THR A 388 23.81 3.94 9.98
C THR A 388 24.57 4.27 8.71
N GLY A 389 24.11 3.76 7.56
CA GLY A 389 24.67 3.98 6.24
C GLY A 389 23.61 3.93 5.13
N VAL A 390 23.94 4.46 3.95
CA VAL A 390 23.01 4.62 2.82
C VAL A 390 23.71 4.26 1.51
N GLY A 391 23.06 3.44 0.69
CA GLY A 391 23.63 2.83 -0.51
C GLY A 391 23.78 1.33 -0.34
N THR A 392 24.71 0.71 -1.08
CA THR A 392 25.03 -0.71 -0.92
C THR A 392 25.43 -0.99 0.55
N PRO A 393 24.85 -2.03 1.19
CA PRO A 393 25.31 -2.47 2.50
C PRO A 393 26.73 -3.05 2.42
N PRO A 394 27.45 -3.21 3.54
CA PRO A 394 28.71 -3.94 3.57
C PRO A 394 28.51 -5.46 3.65
N PHE A 395 27.29 -5.94 3.89
CA PHE A 395 26.92 -7.35 3.97
C PHE A 395 26.20 -7.82 2.68
N ALA A 396 25.88 -9.12 2.61
CA ALA A 396 25.21 -9.74 1.47
C ALA A 396 23.77 -9.23 1.22
N ARG A 397 23.11 -9.86 0.24
CA ARG A 397 21.74 -9.71 -0.22
C ARG A 397 21.26 -11.03 -0.81
#